data_AF-B7Q5H8-F1
#
_entry.id   AF-B7Q5H8-F1
#
_cell.length_a   1.000
_cell.length_b   1.000
_cell.length_c   1.000
_cell.angle_alpha   90.00
_cell.angle_beta   90.00
_cell.angle_gamma   90.00
#
_symmetry.space_group_name_H-M   'P 1'
#
loop_
_entity.id
_entity.type
_entity.pdbx_description
1 polymer ?
#
loop_
_entity_poly.entity_id
_entity_poly.type
_entity_poly.pdbx_seq_one_letter_code
_entity_poly.pdbx_strand_id
1 'polypeptide(L)'
;MTSTFGPYGWKMEAAEHEFPVGLDRFRWFARFLLEGQVLPFFKSYTKLLLSPPVTMVKSWARLQPRTEHLLKALVSQSADSKEKLCEAWKKNPKYLLSEYLEWIQESLHNEVSLKWPPSHK
;
A
#
# COMPACT_ATOMS: atom_id res chain seq x y z
N MET A 1 3.96 16.91 9.84
CA MET A 1 5.06 17.88 9.84
C MET A 1 4.58 19.14 10.56
N THR A 2 5.36 19.71 11.46
CA THR A 2 5.00 20.97 12.14
C THR A 2 5.45 22.15 11.30
N SER A 3 4.50 22.84 10.67
CA SER A 3 4.76 24.08 9.92
C SER A 3 4.76 25.27 10.87
N THR A 4 5.67 26.22 10.65
CA THR A 4 5.73 27.49 11.39
C THR A 4 5.44 28.64 10.43
N PHE A 5 4.69 29.64 10.90
CA PHE A 5 4.30 30.80 10.10
C PHE A 5 4.92 32.09 10.64
N GLY A 6 5.45 32.91 9.72
CA GLY A 6 5.98 34.24 10.00
C GLY A 6 7.33 34.26 10.73
N PRO A 7 7.91 35.46 10.91
CA PRO A 7 9.23 35.65 11.54
C PRO A 7 9.28 35.29 13.03
N TYR A 8 8.12 35.14 13.69
CA TYR A 8 8.00 34.76 15.10
C TYR A 8 7.73 33.26 15.32
N GLY A 9 7.75 32.45 14.26
CA GLY A 9 7.67 30.99 14.38
C GLY A 9 6.39 30.51 15.05
N TRP A 10 5.23 31.08 14.70
CA TRP A 10 3.95 30.62 15.26
C TRP A 10 3.71 29.17 14.86
N LYS A 11 3.55 28.30 15.87
CA LYS A 11 3.21 26.89 15.69
C LYS A 11 1.80 26.80 15.13
N MET A 12 1.69 26.42 13.87
CA MET A 12 0.41 26.11 13.25
C MET A 12 -0.08 24.73 13.69
N GLU A 13 -1.39 24.56 13.71
CA GLU A 13 -1.99 23.23 13.89
C GLU A 13 -1.59 22.30 12.74
N ALA A 14 -1.55 21.00 13.03
CA ALA A 14 -1.15 20.00 12.06
C ALA A 14 -2.16 19.96 10.90
N ALA A 15 -1.79 20.59 9.78
CA ALA A 15 -2.57 20.56 8.56
C ALA A 15 -2.26 19.30 7.74
N GLU A 16 -3.27 18.74 7.08
CA GLU A 16 -3.08 17.70 6.06
C GLU A 16 -2.27 18.28 4.89
N HIS A 17 -1.19 17.59 4.55
CA HIS A 17 -0.32 17.97 3.45
C HIS A 17 0.01 16.72 2.64
N GLU A 18 0.32 16.89 1.37
CA GLU A 18 0.75 15.80 0.51
C GLU A 18 1.97 15.11 1.12
N PHE A 19 1.94 13.78 1.18
CA PHE A 19 3.02 13.00 1.78
C PHE A 19 4.31 13.25 0.99
N PRO A 20 5.45 13.53 1.65
CA PRO A 20 6.69 13.87 0.99
C PRO A 20 7.10 12.81 -0.04
N VAL A 21 7.65 13.28 -1.16
CA VAL A 21 8.09 12.42 -2.25
C VAL A 21 9.24 11.52 -1.75
N GLY A 22 9.02 10.21 -1.72
CA GLY A 22 10.00 9.26 -1.20
C GLY A 22 9.46 7.83 -1.06
N LEU A 23 10.35 6.90 -0.68
CA LEU A 23 10.00 5.48 -0.46
C LEU A 23 8.89 5.31 0.58
N ASP A 24 8.83 6.20 1.57
CA ASP A 24 7.80 6.19 2.60
C ASP A 24 6.40 6.40 2.04
N ARG A 25 6.23 7.16 0.94
CA ARG A 25 4.92 7.31 0.26
C ARG A 25 4.38 5.95 -0.18
N PHE A 26 5.24 5.11 -0.76
CA PHE A 26 4.88 3.76 -1.18
C PHE A 26 4.61 2.83 0.01
N ARG A 27 5.33 2.99 1.12
CA ARG A 27 5.07 2.22 2.36
C ARG A 27 3.69 2.53 2.94
N TRP A 28 3.33 3.81 3.02
CA TRP A 28 2.00 4.23 3.48
C TRP A 28 0.92 3.81 2.49
N PHE A 29 1.14 3.95 1.18
CA PHE A 29 0.21 3.46 0.17
C PHE A 29 -0.01 1.95 0.27
N ALA A 30 1.05 1.16 0.42
CA ALA A 30 0.96 -0.28 0.61
C ALA A 30 0.15 -0.64 1.87
N ARG A 31 0.36 0.09 2.97
CA ARG A 31 -0.45 -0.07 4.17
C ARG A 31 -1.94 0.17 3.88
N PHE A 32 -2.28 1.27 3.22
CA PHE A 32 -3.68 1.59 2.88
C PHE A 32 -4.30 0.59 1.91
N LEU A 33 -3.49 0.03 1.00
CA LEU A 33 -3.89 -1.03 0.09
C LEU A 33 -4.26 -2.31 0.85
N LEU A 34 -3.40 -2.74 1.78
CA LEU A 34 -3.61 -3.90 2.63
C LEU A 34 -4.78 -3.70 3.60
N GLU A 35 -4.98 -2.49 4.12
CA GLU A 35 -6.14 -2.11 4.94
C GLU A 35 -7.45 -2.04 4.13
N GLY A 36 -7.38 -2.14 2.80
CA GLY A 36 -8.54 -2.07 1.92
C GLY A 36 -9.21 -0.70 1.85
N GLN A 37 -8.46 0.36 2.18
CA GLN A 37 -8.91 1.74 1.96
C GLN A 37 -8.87 2.13 0.49
N VAL A 38 -7.91 1.58 -0.27
CA VAL A 38 -7.75 1.84 -1.71
C VAL A 38 -8.84 1.12 -2.52
N LEU A 39 -9.11 -0.14 -2.18
CA LEU A 39 -10.10 -0.98 -2.87
C LEU A 39 -10.89 -1.82 -1.87
N PRO A 40 -12.22 -1.89 -2.00
CA PRO A 40 -13.08 -2.65 -1.10
C PRO A 40 -12.82 -4.16 -1.17
N PHE A 41 -12.22 -4.65 -2.25
CA PHE A 41 -11.79 -6.04 -2.39
C PHE A 41 -10.89 -6.49 -1.24
N PHE A 42 -9.86 -5.71 -0.92
CA PHE A 42 -8.90 -6.04 0.12
C PHE A 42 -9.49 -5.94 1.53
N LYS A 43 -10.57 -5.16 1.70
CA LYS A 43 -11.24 -4.98 2.99
C LYS A 43 -11.74 -6.31 3.57
N SER A 44 -12.24 -7.23 2.74
CA SER A 44 -12.67 -8.55 3.19
C SER A 44 -11.51 -9.44 3.67
N TYR A 45 -10.30 -9.21 3.14
CA TYR A 45 -9.11 -10.00 3.45
C TYR A 45 -8.23 -9.38 4.54
N THR A 46 -8.51 -8.15 4.98
CA THR A 46 -7.76 -7.47 6.07
C THR A 46 -7.61 -8.32 7.33
N LYS A 47 -8.66 -9.05 7.73
CA LYS A 47 -8.64 -9.92 8.92
C LYS A 47 -7.88 -11.23 8.70
N LEU A 48 -7.62 -11.59 7.45
CA LEU A 48 -6.99 -12.83 7.02
C LEU A 48 -5.50 -12.64 6.65
N LEU A 49 -4.99 -11.42 6.85
CA LEU A 49 -3.58 -11.11 6.63
C LEU A 49 -2.71 -11.81 7.69
N LEU A 50 -1.60 -12.39 7.24
CA LEU A 50 -0.58 -13.01 8.10
C LEU A 50 0.12 -12.00 9.02
N SER A 51 0.06 -10.72 8.69
CA SER A 51 0.68 -9.65 9.46
C SER A 51 -0.14 -8.38 9.34
N PRO A 52 -0.22 -7.57 10.40
CA PRO A 52 -1.01 -6.36 10.37
C PRO A 52 -0.42 -5.34 9.38
N PRO A 53 -1.22 -4.62 8.59
CA PRO A 53 -0.74 -3.66 7.57
C PRO A 53 0.25 -2.60 8.09
N VAL A 54 0.19 -2.29 9.39
CA VAL A 54 1.13 -1.40 10.07
C VAL A 54 2.60 -1.87 9.97
N THR A 55 2.85 -3.16 9.73
CA THR A 55 4.21 -3.69 9.57
C THR A 55 4.95 -3.02 8.41
N MET A 56 4.24 -2.59 7.34
CA MET A 56 4.85 -1.88 6.20
C MET A 56 5.53 -0.56 6.57
N VAL A 57 5.07 0.10 7.62
CA VAL A 57 5.52 1.45 8.02
C VAL A 57 6.56 1.39 9.14
N LYS A 58 6.73 0.24 9.80
CA LYS A 58 7.66 0.09 10.92
C LYS A 58 9.11 -0.06 10.45
N SER A 59 10.05 0.38 11.28
CA SER A 59 11.49 0.36 10.98
C SER A 59 12.04 -1.03 10.68
N TRP A 60 11.41 -2.07 11.24
CA TRP A 60 11.76 -3.47 11.02
C TRP A 60 11.07 -4.11 9.82
N ALA A 61 10.23 -3.38 9.08
CA ALA A 61 9.62 -3.86 7.84
C ALA A 61 10.69 -4.46 6.92
N ARG A 62 11.82 -3.77 6.78
CA ARG A 62 12.95 -4.17 5.92
C ARG A 62 13.52 -5.55 6.22
N LEU A 63 13.27 -6.13 7.40
CA LEU A 63 13.70 -7.49 7.72
C LEU A 63 12.76 -8.57 7.17
N GLN A 64 11.52 -8.20 6.82
CA GLN A 64 10.56 -9.12 6.26
C GLN A 64 10.59 -9.05 4.72
N PRO A 65 11.00 -10.13 4.02
CA PRO A 65 11.09 -10.13 2.56
C PRO A 65 9.75 -9.78 1.89
N ARG A 66 8.62 -10.23 2.46
CA ARG A 66 7.26 -9.91 1.99
C ARG A 66 6.96 -8.41 1.89
N THR A 67 7.53 -7.59 2.78
CA THR A 67 7.30 -6.13 2.74
C THR A 67 8.17 -5.47 1.68
N GLU A 68 9.38 -6.00 1.48
CA GLU A 68 10.32 -5.49 0.51
C GLU A 68 9.88 -5.83 -0.92
N HIS A 69 9.40 -7.05 -1.16
CA HIS A 69 8.87 -7.44 -2.46
C HIS A 69 7.65 -6.58 -2.84
N LEU A 70 6.68 -6.41 -1.93
CA LEU A 70 5.52 -5.54 -2.14
C LEU A 70 5.94 -4.08 -2.41
N LEU A 71 6.87 -3.54 -1.61
CA LEU A 71 7.38 -2.19 -1.80
C LEU A 71 8.09 -2.04 -3.14
N LYS A 72 8.93 -3.00 -3.52
CA LYS A 72 9.69 -3.00 -4.77
C LYS A 72 8.77 -3.08 -5.98
N ALA A 73 7.71 -3.88 -5.93
CA ALA A 73 6.69 -3.93 -6.98
C ALA A 73 6.01 -2.56 -7.17
N LEU A 74 5.59 -1.93 -6.06
CA LEU A 74 4.96 -0.60 -6.07
C LEU A 74 5.91 0.48 -6.62
N VAL A 75 7.18 0.47 -6.22
CA VAL A 75 8.19 1.42 -6.69
C VAL A 75 8.50 1.20 -8.18
N SER A 76 8.61 -0.05 -8.62
CA SER A 76 8.90 -0.42 -10.02
C SER A 76 7.87 0.13 -11.00
N GLN A 77 6.58 0.09 -10.65
CA GLN A 77 5.51 0.70 -11.46
C GLN A 77 5.16 2.13 -11.03
N SER A 78 5.86 2.69 -10.04
CA SER A 78 5.51 3.97 -9.41
C SER A 78 4.02 4.07 -9.06
N ALA A 79 3.45 2.96 -8.56
CA ALA A 79 2.05 2.85 -8.22
C ALA A 79 1.80 3.43 -6.83
N ASP A 80 1.74 4.75 -6.74
CA ASP A 80 1.48 5.48 -5.50
C ASP A 80 0.02 5.87 -5.28
N SER A 81 -0.87 5.56 -6.23
CA SER A 81 -2.29 5.93 -6.24
C SER A 81 -3.16 4.86 -6.87
N LYS A 82 -4.46 4.83 -6.53
CA LYS A 82 -5.46 3.89 -7.10
C LYS A 82 -5.47 3.91 -8.62
N GLU A 83 -5.37 5.10 -9.21
CA GLU A 83 -5.39 5.30 -10.67
C GLU A 83 -4.19 4.62 -11.32
N LYS A 84 -2.97 4.88 -10.83
CA LYS A 84 -1.74 4.24 -11.31
C LYS A 84 -1.75 2.73 -11.12
N LEU A 85 -2.30 2.25 -10.01
CA LEU A 85 -2.48 0.81 -9.76
C LEU A 85 -3.43 0.20 -10.82
N CYS A 86 -4.52 0.88 -11.15
CA CYS A 86 -5.47 0.46 -12.18
C CYS A 86 -4.83 0.46 -13.57
N GLU A 87 -4.03 1.49 -13.90
CA GLU A 87 -3.25 1.52 -15.14
C GLU A 87 -2.22 0.39 -15.21
N ALA A 88 -1.54 0.09 -14.11
CA ALA A 88 -0.62 -1.04 -14.02
C ALA A 88 -1.35 -2.38 -14.24
N TRP A 89 -2.59 -2.53 -13.74
CA TRP A 89 -3.42 -3.70 -14.02
C TRP A 89 -3.93 -3.79 -15.44
N LYS A 90 -4.20 -2.65 -16.10
CA LYS A 90 -4.53 -2.63 -17.53
C LYS A 90 -3.38 -3.16 -18.39
N LYS A 91 -2.14 -2.84 -18.01
CA LYS A 91 -0.93 -3.35 -18.68
C LYS A 91 -0.67 -4.83 -18.33
N ASN A 92 -0.72 -5.16 -17.04
CA ASN A 92 -0.45 -6.47 -16.50
C ASN A 92 -1.54 -6.87 -15.49
N PRO A 93 -2.52 -7.69 -15.88
CA PRO A 93 -3.63 -8.05 -14.99
C PRO A 93 -3.16 -8.84 -13.76
N LYS A 94 -2.00 -9.50 -13.82
CA LYS A 94 -1.39 -10.23 -12.69
C LYS A 94 -0.45 -9.37 -11.82
N TYR A 95 -0.31 -8.07 -12.13
CA TYR A 95 0.56 -7.19 -11.37
C TYR A 95 0.14 -7.15 -9.90
N LEU A 96 1.11 -7.21 -8.97
CA LEU A 96 0.93 -7.20 -7.52
C LEU A 96 0.22 -8.44 -6.92
N LEU A 97 -0.18 -9.43 -7.73
CA LEU A 97 -0.82 -10.64 -7.24
C LEU A 97 0.15 -11.47 -6.37
N SER A 98 1.33 -11.83 -6.89
CA SER A 98 2.33 -12.63 -6.15
C SER A 98 2.67 -11.98 -4.80
N GLU A 99 2.91 -10.68 -4.84
CA GLU A 99 3.23 -9.86 -3.68
C GLU A 99 2.12 -9.91 -2.64
N TYR A 100 0.87 -9.78 -3.08
CA TYR A 100 -0.27 -9.84 -2.19
C TYR A 100 -0.51 -11.25 -1.64
N LEU A 101 -0.23 -12.30 -2.43
CA LEU A 101 -0.32 -13.69 -1.97
C LEU A 101 0.62 -13.95 -0.77
N GLU A 102 1.82 -13.37 -0.75
CA GLU A 102 2.74 -13.47 0.40
C GLU A 102 2.17 -12.87 1.71
N TRP A 103 1.14 -12.01 1.62
CA TRP A 103 0.51 -11.38 2.78
C TRP A 103 -0.69 -12.14 3.33
N ILE A 104 -1.26 -13.07 2.57
CA ILE A 104 -2.43 -13.86 2.94
C ILE A 104 -2.07 -15.34 3.09
N GLN A 105 -2.91 -16.09 3.79
CA GLN A 105 -2.72 -17.54 3.94
C GLN A 105 -2.82 -18.27 2.59
N GLU A 106 -2.01 -19.30 2.39
CA GLU A 106 -1.96 -20.12 1.17
C GLU A 106 -3.32 -20.72 0.78
N SER A 107 -4.16 -21.03 1.76
CA SER A 107 -5.54 -21.50 1.55
C SER A 107 -6.40 -20.53 0.75
N LEU A 108 -6.14 -19.22 0.85
CA LEU A 108 -6.89 -18.16 0.17
C LEU A 108 -6.28 -17.77 -1.17
N HIS A 109 -5.09 -18.28 -1.52
CA HIS A 109 -4.40 -17.89 -2.75
C HIS A 109 -5.23 -18.19 -4.00
N ASN A 110 -5.88 -19.35 -4.01
CA ASN A 110 -6.77 -19.74 -5.11
C ASN A 110 -7.96 -18.78 -5.25
N GLU A 111 -8.64 -18.45 -4.14
CA GLU A 111 -9.78 -17.54 -4.16
C GLU A 111 -9.40 -16.14 -4.62
N VAL A 112 -8.28 -15.62 -4.14
CA VAL A 112 -7.81 -14.28 -4.48
C VAL A 112 -7.35 -14.24 -5.94
N SER A 113 -6.63 -15.26 -6.41
CA SER A 113 -6.22 -15.36 -7.82
C SER A 113 -7.41 -15.46 -8.77
N LEU A 114 -8.51 -16.11 -8.37
CA LEU A 114 -9.73 -16.19 -9.17
C LEU A 114 -10.49 -14.86 -9.25
N LYS A 115 -10.47 -14.08 -8.17
CA LYS A 115 -11.12 -12.76 -8.10
C LYS A 115 -10.21 -11.61 -8.55
N TRP A 116 -9.00 -11.93 -9.02
CA TRP A 116 -8.03 -10.98 -9.54
C TRP A 116 -8.19 -10.76 -11.05
N PRO A 117 -7.99 -9.54 -11.57
CA PRO A 117 -7.74 -8.28 -10.88
C PRO A 117 -9.03 -7.70 -10.27
N PRO A 118 -8.96 -7.08 -9.08
CA PRO A 118 -10.08 -6.33 -8.51
C PRO A 118 -10.23 -5.00 -9.26
N SER A 119 -10.69 -5.07 -10.51
CA SER A 119 -11.02 -3.88 -11.30
C SER A 119 -12.24 -3.22 -10.67
N HIS A 120 -12.12 -1.93 -10.37
CA HIS A 120 -13.25 -1.10 -10.01
C HIS A 120 -14.22 -1.06 -11.20
N LYS A 121 -15.41 -1.65 -11.06
CA LYS A 121 -16.59 -1.11 -11.74
C LYS A 121 -17.00 0.12 -10.96
#